data_AF-A0A7S3QL57-F1
#
_entry.id   AF-A0A7S3QL57-F1
#
_cell.length_a   1.000
_cell.length_b   1.000
_cell.length_c   1.000
_cell.angle_alpha   90.00
_cell.angle_beta   90.00
_cell.angle_gamma   90.00
#
_symmetry.space_group_name_H-M   'P 1'
#
loop_
_entity.id
_entity.type
_entity.pdbx_description
1 polymer ?
#
loop_
_entity_poly.entity_id
_entity_poly.type
_entity_poly.pdbx_seq_one_letter_code
_entity_poly.pdbx_strand_id
1 'polypeptide(L)'
;EEAAEVLEGHILTSLSKYTEHLILIGDHEQLRPKPNLYELQAISGRGYDLDISMFERLVTRSGLQVSRLLTQHRMRPEVSSLIRPVYPDLHDAPRVFTYTHVPGMATDVFFFDHDHKEGGEDADGDGRSKYNTWEAQYAVG
;
A
#
# COMPACT_ATOMS: atom_id res chain seq x y z
N GLU A 1 -8.34 -0.45 -13.33
CA GLU A 1 -8.29 -0.29 -11.87
C GLU A 1 -7.07 -1.00 -11.33
N GLU A 2 -6.54 -0.55 -10.19
CA GLU A 2 -5.33 -1.10 -9.55
C GLU A 2 -4.09 -1.17 -10.46
N ALA A 3 -3.99 -0.29 -11.45
CA ALA A 3 -2.98 -0.35 -12.50
C ALA A 3 -1.53 -0.24 -11.98
N ALA A 4 -1.35 0.32 -10.78
CA ALA A 4 -0.05 0.42 -10.12
C ALA A 4 0.42 -0.91 -9.49
N GLU A 5 -0.48 -1.83 -9.17
CA GLU A 5 -0.20 -3.14 -8.55
C GLU A 5 -0.12 -4.28 -9.58
N VAL A 6 -0.40 -3.99 -10.85
CA VAL A 6 -0.39 -4.96 -11.94
C VAL A 6 0.95 -4.95 -12.68
N LEU A 7 1.50 -6.14 -12.95
CA LEU A 7 2.67 -6.31 -13.81
C LEU A 7 2.41 -5.73 -15.20
N GLU A 8 3.36 -4.97 -15.74
CA GLU A 8 3.26 -4.37 -17.07
C GLU A 8 2.92 -5.41 -18.16
N GLY A 9 3.49 -6.61 -18.07
CA GLY A 9 3.20 -7.71 -19.00
C GLY A 9 1.72 -8.07 -19.08
N HIS A 10 0.98 -8.00 -17.97
CA HIS A 10 -0.47 -8.27 -17.96
C HIS A 10 -1.27 -7.17 -18.65
N ILE A 11 -0.83 -5.92 -18.54
CA ILE A 11 -1.48 -4.81 -19.26
C ILE A 11 -1.19 -4.96 -20.76
N LEU A 12 0.06 -5.21 -21.14
CA LEU A 12 0.45 -5.35 -22.55
C LEU A 12 -0.31 -6.47 -23.27
N THR A 13 -0.54 -7.62 -22.62
CA THR A 13 -1.30 -8.72 -23.22
C THR A 13 -2.79 -8.42 -23.40
N SER A 14 -3.33 -7.46 -22.67
CA SER A 14 -4.71 -6.99 -22.85
C SER A 14 -4.87 -5.97 -23.99
N LEU A 15 -3.76 -5.39 -24.47
CA LEU A 15 -3.77 -4.42 -25.56
C LEU A 15 -3.78 -5.14 -26.92
N SER A 16 -4.59 -4.62 -27.84
CA SER A 16 -4.59 -5.08 -29.23
C SER A 16 -4.31 -3.89 -30.16
N LYS A 17 -4.02 -4.18 -31.43
CA LYS A 17 -3.88 -3.13 -32.47
C LYS A 17 -5.14 -2.29 -32.69
N TYR A 18 -6.28 -2.69 -32.12
CA TYR A 18 -7.55 -1.97 -32.20
C TYR A 18 -7.86 -1.17 -30.94
N THR A 19 -7.00 -1.19 -29.91
CA THR A 19 -7.22 -0.42 -28.69
C THR A 19 -7.00 1.06 -28.99
N GLU A 20 -8.06 1.85 -28.94
CA GLU A 20 -7.99 3.30 -29.15
C GLU A 20 -7.75 4.07 -27.86
N HIS A 21 -8.37 3.66 -26.76
CA HIS A 21 -8.27 4.32 -25.46
C HIS A 21 -7.86 3.33 -24.36
N LEU A 22 -6.90 3.74 -23.54
CA LEU A 22 -6.45 3.02 -22.34
C LEU A 22 -6.59 3.94 -21.13
N ILE A 23 -7.42 3.54 -20.17
CA ILE A 23 -7.60 4.25 -18.90
C ILE A 23 -6.95 3.43 -17.81
N LEU A 24 -5.87 3.96 -17.22
CA LEU A 24 -5.20 3.35 -16.09
C LEU A 24 -5.55 4.14 -14.82
N ILE A 25 -6.21 3.47 -13.89
CA ILE A 25 -6.54 4.01 -12.57
C ILE A 25 -5.77 3.17 -11.56
N GLY A 26 -4.99 3.82 -10.70
CA GLY A 26 -4.12 3.19 -9.72
C GLY A 26 -3.35 4.23 -8.91
N ASP A 27 -2.54 3.76 -7.98
CA ASP A 27 -1.75 4.59 -7.07
C ASP A 27 -0.30 4.10 -6.98
N HIS A 28 0.62 4.85 -7.58
CA HIS A 28 2.04 4.51 -7.62
C HIS A 28 2.80 4.87 -6.34
N GLU A 29 2.13 5.52 -5.37
CA GLU A 29 2.67 5.78 -4.03
C GLU A 29 2.26 4.68 -3.02
N GLN A 30 1.54 3.64 -3.48
CA GLN A 30 1.17 2.45 -2.70
C GLN A 30 2.01 1.22 -3.08
N LEU A 31 1.47 0.02 -2.85
CA LEU A 31 2.14 -1.23 -3.13
C LEU A 31 2.44 -1.37 -4.63
N ARG A 32 3.59 -1.97 -4.91
CA ARG A 32 4.00 -2.37 -6.25
C ARG A 32 3.58 -3.81 -6.55
N PRO A 33 3.57 -4.22 -7.84
CA PRO A 33 3.46 -5.63 -8.21
C PRO A 33 4.58 -6.45 -7.54
N LYS A 34 4.30 -7.71 -7.23
CA LYS A 34 5.26 -8.58 -6.51
C LYS A 34 5.76 -9.73 -7.37
N PRO A 35 6.91 -9.58 -8.06
CA PRO A 35 7.62 -10.70 -8.66
C PRO A 35 8.06 -11.71 -7.58
N ASN A 36 7.93 -13.00 -7.89
CA ASN A 36 8.30 -14.09 -6.98
C ASN A 36 9.80 -14.16 -6.66
N LEU A 37 10.65 -13.61 -7.53
CA LEU A 37 12.10 -13.63 -7.37
C LEU A 37 12.60 -12.22 -7.06
N TYR A 38 13.33 -12.09 -5.95
CA TYR A 38 13.99 -10.84 -5.55
C TYR A 38 14.82 -10.24 -6.68
N GLU A 39 15.55 -11.08 -7.42
CA GLU A 39 16.42 -10.69 -8.53
C GLU A 39 15.70 -9.93 -9.65
N LEU A 40 14.37 -10.07 -9.74
CA LEU A 40 13.54 -9.40 -10.74
C LEU A 40 12.99 -8.04 -10.27
N GLN A 41 13.13 -7.73 -8.98
CA GLN A 41 12.64 -6.48 -8.39
C GLN A 41 13.68 -5.37 -8.58
N ALA A 42 13.23 -4.12 -8.68
CA ALA A 42 14.06 -2.93 -8.87
C ALA A 42 15.07 -2.75 -7.73
N ILE A 43 14.67 -3.10 -6.50
CA ILE A 43 15.54 -3.03 -5.32
C ILE A 43 16.76 -3.97 -5.40
N SER A 44 16.73 -4.99 -6.27
CA SER A 44 17.87 -5.89 -6.46
C SER A 44 19.03 -5.25 -7.22
N GLY A 45 18.80 -4.14 -7.92
CA GLY A 45 19.81 -3.46 -8.73
C GLY A 45 20.27 -4.22 -9.98
N ARG A 46 19.58 -5.30 -10.37
CA ARG A 46 19.91 -6.09 -11.58
C ARG A 46 19.31 -5.55 -12.88
N GLY A 47 18.46 -4.52 -12.79
CA GLY A 47 17.91 -3.79 -13.93
C GLY A 47 16.71 -4.44 -14.63
N TYR A 48 16.13 -5.50 -14.06
CA TYR A 48 14.88 -6.08 -14.58
C TYR A 48 13.65 -5.25 -14.23
N ASP A 49 13.61 -4.69 -13.00
CA ASP A 49 12.58 -3.77 -12.51
C ASP A 49 11.13 -4.24 -12.77
N LEU A 50 10.83 -5.53 -12.65
CA LEU A 50 9.51 -6.09 -13.00
C LEU A 50 8.41 -5.72 -12.00
N ASP A 51 8.78 -5.25 -10.81
CA ASP A 51 7.91 -4.63 -9.81
C ASP A 51 7.63 -3.15 -10.10
N ILE A 52 8.12 -2.58 -11.22
CA ILE A 52 7.70 -1.24 -11.66
C ILE A 52 6.57 -1.40 -12.67
N SER A 53 5.35 -1.05 -12.26
CA SER A 53 4.17 -1.13 -13.11
C SER A 53 4.26 -0.20 -14.33
N MET A 54 3.48 -0.52 -15.37
CA MET A 54 3.33 0.36 -16.54
C MET A 54 2.85 1.75 -16.11
N PHE A 55 1.92 1.80 -15.13
CA PHE A 55 1.41 3.04 -14.57
C PHE A 55 2.56 3.86 -13.97
N GLU A 56 3.29 3.33 -12.99
CA GLU A 56 4.41 4.03 -12.35
C GLU A 56 5.46 4.50 -13.38
N ARG A 57 5.77 3.66 -14.38
CA ARG A 57 6.76 4.02 -15.41
C ARG A 57 6.31 5.19 -16.28
N LEU A 58 5.05 5.23 -16.69
CA LEU A 58 4.50 6.34 -17.49
C LEU A 58 4.53 7.65 -16.70
N VAL A 59 4.21 7.60 -15.40
CA VAL A 59 4.25 8.77 -14.52
C VAL A 59 5.68 9.28 -14.32
N THR A 60 6.57 8.39 -13.89
CA THR A 60 7.90 8.77 -13.38
C THR A 60 8.97 8.93 -14.46
N ARG A 61 8.94 8.11 -15.51
CA ARG A 61 9.98 8.09 -16.55
C ARG A 61 9.55 8.80 -17.83
N SER A 62 8.27 8.70 -18.20
CA SER A 62 7.74 9.34 -19.42
C SER A 62 7.19 10.74 -19.19
N GLY A 63 6.98 11.15 -17.93
CA GLY A 63 6.42 12.45 -17.58
C GLY A 63 4.96 12.62 -17.99
N LEU A 64 4.21 11.51 -18.11
CA LEU A 64 2.79 11.57 -18.43
C LEU A 64 2.04 12.27 -17.29
N GLN A 65 1.23 13.26 -17.62
CA GLN A 65 0.40 13.95 -16.62
C GLN A 65 -0.67 12.99 -16.07
N VAL A 66 -0.78 12.96 -14.74
CA VAL A 66 -1.77 12.16 -14.02
C VAL A 66 -2.77 13.08 -13.36
N SER A 67 -4.05 12.73 -13.46
CA SER A 67 -5.10 13.36 -12.65
C SER A 67 -5.15 12.66 -11.28
N ARG A 68 -4.81 13.39 -10.21
CA ARG A 68 -4.88 12.87 -8.83
C ARG A 68 -6.23 13.21 -8.19
N LEU A 69 -6.85 12.23 -7.54
CA LEU A 69 -8.02 12.47 -6.70
C LEU A 69 -7.56 12.99 -5.33
N LEU A 70 -7.99 14.19 -4.96
CA LEU A 70 -7.48 14.89 -3.77
C LEU A 70 -8.39 14.73 -2.56
N THR A 71 -9.64 14.26 -2.71
CA THR A 71 -10.59 14.14 -1.61
C THR A 71 -10.80 12.68 -1.20
N GLN A 72 -10.56 12.37 0.07
CA GLN A 72 -10.82 11.06 0.66
C GLN A 72 -12.16 11.06 1.40
N HIS A 73 -12.89 9.94 1.29
CA HIS A 73 -14.24 9.79 1.84
C HIS A 73 -14.38 8.65 2.86
N ARG A 74 -13.27 8.01 3.27
CA ARG A 74 -13.27 6.77 4.07
C ARG A 74 -12.70 6.96 5.47
N MET A 75 -11.54 7.56 5.61
CA MET A 75 -10.79 7.62 6.87
C MET A 75 -11.29 8.76 7.76
N ARG A 76 -11.31 8.54 9.08
CA ARG A 76 -11.42 9.64 10.05
C ARG A 76 -10.19 10.57 9.94
N PRO A 77 -10.31 11.88 10.24
CA PRO A 77 -9.19 12.82 10.14
C PRO A 77 -7.91 12.41 10.91
N GLU A 78 -8.07 11.70 12.02
CA GLU A 78 -6.99 11.19 12.88
C GLU A 78 -6.25 10.02 12.23
N VAL A 79 -6.88 9.28 11.32
CA VAL A 79 -6.22 8.24 10.52
C VAL A 79 -5.61 8.88 9.27
N SER A 80 -6.33 9.77 8.58
CA SER A 80 -5.81 10.43 7.38
C SER A 80 -4.60 11.30 7.66
N SER A 81 -4.47 11.84 8.88
CA SER A 81 -3.27 12.59 9.31
C SER A 81 -1.99 11.77 9.26
N LEU A 82 -2.06 10.46 9.52
CA LEU A 82 -0.91 9.55 9.42
C LEU A 82 -0.48 9.31 7.96
N ILE A 83 -1.41 9.49 7.01
CA ILE A 83 -1.21 9.24 5.59
C ILE A 83 -0.73 10.49 4.83
N ARG A 84 -1.09 11.69 5.30
CA ARG A 84 -0.70 12.99 4.70
C ARG A 84 0.79 13.19 4.42
N PRO A 85 1.76 12.64 5.18
CA PRO A 85 3.17 12.72 4.81
C PRO A 85 3.49 12.10 3.45
N VAL A 86 2.72 11.10 3.01
CA VAL A 86 2.81 10.49 1.68
C VAL A 86 1.90 11.23 0.67
N TYR A 87 0.75 11.74 1.12
CA TYR A 87 -0.24 12.43 0.29
C TYR A 87 -0.50 13.88 0.78
N PRO A 88 0.39 14.86 0.51
CA PRO A 88 0.29 16.20 1.11
C PRO A 88 -0.99 16.97 0.74
N ASP A 89 -1.49 16.76 -0.48
CA ASP A 89 -2.68 17.43 -1.01
C ASP A 89 -4.00 16.69 -0.68
N LEU A 90 -3.96 15.69 0.22
CA LEU A 90 -5.13 14.90 0.59
C LEU A 90 -6.06 15.68 1.54
N HIS A 91 -7.29 15.88 1.10
CA HIS A 91 -8.37 16.54 1.83
C HIS A 91 -9.41 15.55 2.32
N ASP A 92 -9.94 15.81 3.51
CA ASP A 92 -11.02 15.02 4.11
C ASP A 92 -12.39 15.54 3.63
N ALA A 93 -13.25 14.65 3.13
CA ALA A 93 -14.62 15.01 2.78
C ALA A 93 -15.46 15.37 4.02
N PRO A 94 -16.47 16.26 3.92
CA PRO A 94 -17.31 16.66 5.05
C PRO A 94 -17.92 15.49 5.84
N ARG A 95 -18.25 14.39 5.14
CA ARG A 95 -18.81 13.17 5.74
C ARG A 95 -17.90 12.53 6.80
N VAL A 96 -16.57 12.56 6.65
CA VAL A 96 -15.70 11.82 7.59
C VAL A 96 -15.60 12.48 8.97
N PHE A 97 -15.96 13.75 9.06
CA PHE A 97 -16.04 14.50 10.32
C PHE A 97 -17.29 14.17 11.14
N THR A 98 -18.27 13.46 10.55
CA THR A 98 -19.51 13.07 11.25
C THR A 98 -19.42 11.68 11.87
N TYR A 99 -18.28 11.00 11.78
CA TYR A 99 -18.10 9.66 12.34
C TYR A 99 -18.07 9.74 13.86
N THR A 100 -18.87 8.90 14.51
CA THR A 100 -18.89 8.76 15.96
C THR A 100 -17.56 8.20 16.46
N HIS A 101 -17.12 8.65 17.62
CA HIS A 101 -15.95 8.10 18.30
C HIS A 101 -16.15 6.61 18.62
N VAL A 102 -15.04 5.87 18.71
CA VAL A 102 -15.03 4.44 19.03
C VAL A 102 -15.54 4.25 20.47
N PRO A 103 -16.69 3.57 20.66
CA PRO A 103 -17.27 3.42 22.00
C PRO A 103 -16.31 2.69 22.96
N GLY A 104 -16.21 3.19 24.18
CA GLY A 104 -15.35 2.60 25.22
C GLY A 104 -13.86 2.93 25.08
N MET A 105 -13.46 3.66 24.03
CA MET A 105 -12.08 4.07 23.83
C MET A 105 -11.88 5.54 24.21
N ALA A 106 -10.76 5.87 24.85
CA ALA A 106 -10.41 7.25 25.20
C ALA A 106 -9.99 8.09 23.98
N THR A 107 -9.41 7.43 22.97
CA THR A 107 -9.00 8.02 21.69
C THR A 107 -9.32 7.04 20.56
N ASP A 108 -9.56 7.55 19.36
CA ASP A 108 -9.88 6.70 18.21
C ASP A 108 -8.64 6.11 17.53
N VAL A 109 -7.46 6.69 17.81
CA VAL A 109 -6.17 6.25 17.29
C VAL A 109 -5.14 6.36 18.40
N PHE A 110 -4.50 5.25 18.72
CA PHE A 110 -3.39 5.18 19.66
C PHE A 110 -2.39 4.16 19.14
N PHE A 111 -1.13 4.34 19.52
CA PHE A 111 -0.09 3.35 19.31
C PHE A 111 0.11 2.60 20.62
N PHE A 112 0.02 1.28 20.57
CA PHE A 112 0.26 0.42 21.72
C PHE A 112 1.68 -0.12 21.63
N ASP A 113 2.52 0.28 22.58
CA ASP A 113 3.92 -0.09 22.64
C ASP A 113 4.16 -1.11 23.76
N HIS A 114 5.04 -2.07 23.52
CA HIS A 114 5.41 -3.10 24.48
C HIS A 114 6.80 -3.68 24.20
N ASP A 115 7.39 -4.35 25.19
CA ASP A 115 8.73 -4.94 25.12
C ASP A 115 8.73 -6.49 25.20
N HIS A 116 7.55 -7.11 25.11
CA HIS A 116 7.42 -8.56 25.06
C HIS A 116 8.11 -9.16 23.84
N LYS A 117 8.98 -10.15 24.07
CA LYS A 117 9.76 -10.80 23.02
C LYS A 117 8.86 -11.60 22.07
N GLU A 118 9.16 -11.51 20.78
CA GLU A 118 8.63 -12.42 19.76
C GLU A 118 9.16 -13.85 19.96
N GLY A 119 8.37 -14.83 19.54
CA GLY A 119 8.77 -16.22 19.34
C GLY A 119 9.09 -16.52 17.87
N GLY A 120 9.48 -17.77 17.59
CA GLY A 120 9.86 -18.23 16.25
C GLY A 120 11.36 -18.22 15.99
N GLU A 121 12.18 -18.04 17.02
CA GLU A 121 13.61 -18.40 16.99
C GLU A 121 13.77 -19.88 17.31
N ASP A 122 13.49 -20.77 16.34
CA ASP A 122 13.87 -22.17 16.49
C ASP A 122 15.39 -22.30 16.40
N ALA A 123 15.99 -23.12 17.27
CA ALA A 123 17.43 -23.38 17.30
C ALA A 123 18.01 -23.92 15.98
N ASP A 124 17.15 -24.45 15.10
CA ASP A 124 17.49 -25.02 13.79
C ASP A 124 17.26 -24.06 12.60
N GLY A 125 16.80 -22.82 12.83
CA GLY A 125 16.74 -21.77 11.79
C GLY A 125 15.72 -21.99 10.66
N ASP A 126 14.81 -22.97 10.77
CA ASP A 126 13.84 -23.31 9.72
C ASP A 126 12.50 -22.54 9.84
N GLY A 127 12.28 -21.85 10.96
CA GLY A 127 11.13 -20.97 11.17
C GLY A 127 11.19 -19.70 10.31
N ARG A 128 10.41 -19.63 9.22
CA ARG A 128 10.31 -18.43 8.35
C ARG A 128 9.28 -17.39 8.80
N SER A 129 8.63 -17.60 9.93
CA SER A 129 7.57 -16.73 10.46
C SER A 129 7.84 -16.38 11.93
N LYS A 130 7.40 -15.19 12.33
CA LYS A 130 7.51 -14.66 13.69
C LYS A 130 6.12 -14.55 14.29
N TYR A 131 6.03 -14.68 15.61
CA TYR A 131 4.77 -14.54 16.33
C TYR A 131 4.98 -13.87 17.69
N ASN A 132 3.97 -13.18 18.21
CA ASN A 132 3.97 -12.66 19.57
C ASN A 132 2.70 -13.13 20.30
N THR A 133 2.87 -14.05 21.25
CA THR A 133 1.74 -14.62 22.01
C THR A 133 1.07 -13.59 22.92
N TRP A 134 1.84 -12.63 23.42
CA TRP A 134 1.32 -11.59 24.29
C TRP A 134 0.46 -10.60 23.51
N GLU A 135 0.92 -10.13 22.34
CA GLU A 135 0.11 -9.32 21.44
C GLU A 135 -1.18 -10.04 21.03
N ALA A 136 -1.08 -11.34 20.71
CA ALA A 136 -2.25 -12.13 20.34
C ALA A 136 -3.27 -12.25 21.49
N GLN A 137 -2.80 -12.46 22.72
CA GLN A 137 -3.68 -12.48 23.90
C GLN A 137 -4.32 -11.12 24.15
N TYR A 138 -3.54 -10.05 24.03
CA TYR A 138 -4.02 -8.68 24.18
C TYR A 138 -5.08 -8.32 23.12
N ALA A 139 -4.88 -8.73 21.87
CA ALA A 139 -5.80 -8.45 20.76
C ALA A 139 -7.14 -9.19 20.88
N VAL A 140 -7.14 -10.37 21.51
CA VAL A 140 -8.36 -11.21 21.64
C VAL A 140 -9.15 -10.89 22.91
N GLY A 141 -8.49 -10.44 23.99
CA GLY A 141 -9.11 -9.86 25.20
C GLY A 141 -10.27 -10.67 25.79
#